data_AF-A0A7X0CRY4-F1
#
_entry.id   AF-A0A7X0CRY4-F1
#
_cell.length_a   1.000
_cell.length_b   1.000
_cell.length_c   1.000
_cell.angle_alpha   90.00
_cell.angle_beta   90.00
_cell.angle_gamma   90.00
#
_symmetry.space_group_name_H-M   'P 1'
#
loop_
_entity.id
_entity.type
_entity.pdbx_description
1 polymer ?
#
loop_
_entity_poly.entity_id
_entity_poly.type
_entity_poly.pdbx_seq_one_letter_code
_entity_poly.pdbx_strand_id
1 'polypeptide(L)'
;MGLTNKVPHNISIASRDKRVLTPIGNIQLRPVKSHVDVTNENYLLLEILYATKDLKIIPDVDHNRAVQNLLRQLTDVTDKSKLVKLALKYPPRVRALAGSLLEQLGFKAIVALLGKSLNPLSAYTYGISAEALPTHTNWNIL
;
A
#
# COMPACT_ATOMS: atom_id res chain seq x y z
N MET A 1 4.31 -8.50 -7.37
CA MET A 1 3.83 -8.39 -5.97
C MET A 1 3.10 -9.61 -5.42
N GLY A 2 2.49 -10.48 -6.23
CA GLY A 2 1.86 -11.72 -5.72
C GLY A 2 0.63 -11.49 -4.82
N LEU A 3 -0.19 -10.47 -5.12
CA LEU A 3 -1.33 -10.09 -4.26
C LEU A 3 -2.61 -10.88 -4.58
N THR A 4 -2.77 -11.35 -5.81
CA THR A 4 -3.91 -12.15 -6.28
C THR A 4 -3.42 -13.20 -7.28
N ASN A 5 -4.19 -14.27 -7.46
CA ASN A 5 -3.94 -15.33 -8.45
C ASN A 5 -4.58 -15.03 -9.82
N LYS A 6 -5.38 -13.97 -9.94
CA LYS A 6 -6.07 -13.60 -11.19
C LYS A 6 -5.15 -12.86 -12.14
N VAL A 7 -5.22 -13.21 -13.43
CA VAL A 7 -4.52 -12.48 -14.50
C VAL A 7 -5.29 -11.19 -14.84
N PRO A 8 -4.65 -10.01 -14.87
CA PRO A 8 -5.34 -8.75 -15.11
C PRO A 8 -5.70 -8.56 -16.58
N HIS A 9 -6.92 -8.09 -16.84
CA HIS A 9 -7.38 -7.62 -18.15
C HIS A 9 -7.20 -6.09 -18.34
N ASN A 10 -7.08 -5.36 -17.22
CA ASN A 10 -6.93 -3.91 -17.17
C ASN A 10 -5.62 -3.54 -16.49
N ILE A 11 -4.86 -2.61 -17.08
CA ILE A 11 -3.65 -2.05 -16.49
C ILE A 11 -3.89 -0.58 -16.14
N SER A 12 -3.55 -0.21 -14.91
CA SER A 12 -3.62 1.17 -14.45
C SER A 12 -2.24 1.82 -14.52
N ILE A 13 -2.14 2.99 -15.13
CA ILE A 13 -0.89 3.78 -15.20
C ILE A 13 -1.06 5.01 -14.32
N ALA A 14 -0.28 5.08 -13.25
CA ALA A 14 -0.30 6.20 -12.32
C ALA A 14 0.57 7.36 -12.82
N SER A 15 -0.01 8.56 -12.89
CA SER A 15 0.72 9.80 -13.20
C SER A 15 0.11 10.99 -12.45
N ARG A 16 0.90 12.03 -12.20
CA ARG A 16 0.35 13.27 -11.63
C ARG A 16 -0.58 13.96 -12.64
N ASP A 17 -0.12 14.07 -13.89
CA ASP A 17 -0.87 14.72 -14.96
C ASP A 17 -1.80 13.75 -15.69
N LYS A 18 -2.84 14.30 -16.32
CA LYS A 18 -3.79 13.54 -17.13
C LYS A 18 -3.07 13.06 -18.39
N ARG A 19 -2.85 11.75 -18.51
CA ARG A 19 -2.35 11.11 -19.72
C ARG A 19 -3.47 10.47 -20.51
N VAL A 20 -3.47 10.70 -21.83
CA VAL A 20 -4.28 9.92 -22.76
C VAL A 20 -3.53 8.61 -23.01
N LEU A 21 -4.22 7.48 -22.84
CA LEU A 21 -3.64 6.15 -22.99
C LEU A 21 -4.43 5.38 -24.04
N THR A 22 -3.72 4.73 -24.95
CA THR A 22 -4.29 3.90 -26.00
C THR A 22 -4.16 2.43 -25.59
N PRO A 23 -5.20 1.58 -25.74
CA PRO A 23 -5.10 0.16 -25.42
C PRO A 23 -3.98 -0.53 -26.22
N ILE A 24 -3.37 -1.55 -25.62
CA ILE A 24 -2.33 -2.37 -26.24
C ILE A 24 -2.91 -3.77 -26.43
N GLY A 25 -3.24 -4.13 -27.68
CA GLY A 25 -3.95 -5.38 -27.97
C GLY A 25 -5.28 -5.45 -27.21
N ASN A 26 -5.49 -6.55 -26.46
CA ASN A 26 -6.69 -6.74 -25.64
C ASN A 26 -6.60 -6.11 -24.24
N ILE A 27 -5.50 -5.41 -23.91
CA ILE A 27 -5.29 -4.82 -22.59
C ILE A 27 -5.80 -3.38 -22.59
N GLN A 28 -6.75 -3.12 -21.70
CA GLN A 28 -7.27 -1.77 -21.48
C GLN A 28 -6.37 -0.98 -20.53
N LEU A 29 -5.91 0.19 -20.97
CA LEU A 29 -5.13 1.12 -20.13
C LEU A 29 -6.05 2.13 -19.43
N ARG A 30 -5.87 2.32 -18.13
CA ARG A 30 -6.60 3.30 -17.32
C ARG A 30 -5.64 4.30 -16.68
N PRO A 31 -5.77 5.62 -16.94
CA PRO A 31 -4.96 6.61 -16.24
C PRO A 31 -5.49 6.78 -14.82
N VAL A 32 -4.59 6.75 -13.83
CA VAL A 32 -4.91 6.95 -12.41
C VAL A 32 -4.12 8.15 -11.89
N LYS A 33 -4.80 9.06 -11.19
CA LYS A 33 -4.14 10.21 -10.59
C LYS A 33 -3.24 9.78 -9.44
N SER A 34 -1.99 10.20 -9.47
CA SER A 34 -1.06 9.97 -8.37
C SER A 34 -1.12 11.05 -7.31
N HIS A 35 -0.99 10.63 -6.04
CA HIS A 35 -0.87 11.53 -4.90
C HIS A 35 0.50 12.25 -4.91
N VAL A 36 1.52 11.62 -5.50
CA VAL A 36 2.91 12.11 -5.55
C VAL A 36 3.47 12.00 -6.97
N ASP A 37 4.41 12.86 -7.34
CA ASP A 37 5.14 12.72 -8.59
C ASP A 37 5.84 11.36 -8.65
N VAL A 38 5.64 10.65 -9.77
CA VAL A 38 6.27 9.36 -10.01
C VAL A 38 7.61 9.62 -10.70
N THR A 39 8.68 9.13 -10.10
CA THR A 39 10.07 9.30 -10.55
C THR A 39 10.78 7.95 -10.52
N ASN A 40 11.90 7.82 -11.23
CA ASN A 40 12.71 6.61 -11.24
C ASN A 40 13.25 6.23 -9.85
N GLU A 41 13.28 7.18 -8.91
CA GLU A 41 13.77 6.95 -7.55
C GLU A 41 12.70 6.52 -6.54
N ASN A 42 11.42 6.71 -6.86
CA ASN A 42 10.34 6.46 -5.90
C ASN A 42 9.27 5.50 -6.40
N TYR A 43 9.29 5.08 -7.66
CA TYR A 43 8.24 4.24 -8.23
C TYR A 43 8.04 2.93 -7.45
N LEU A 44 9.11 2.29 -6.97
CA LEU A 44 9.03 1.08 -6.13
C LEU A 44 8.35 1.34 -4.77
N LEU A 45 8.66 2.48 -4.14
CA LEU A 45 8.02 2.88 -2.88
C LEU A 45 6.53 3.17 -3.11
N LEU A 46 6.22 3.85 -4.21
CA LEU A 46 4.85 4.14 -4.59
C LEU A 46 4.08 2.86 -4.91
N GLU A 47 4.69 1.89 -5.58
CA GLU A 47 4.09 0.58 -5.87
C GLU A 47 3.59 -0.11 -4.58
N ILE A 48 4.40 -0.12 -3.53
CA ILE A 48 4.00 -0.66 -2.21
C ILE A 48 2.84 0.13 -1.59
N LEU A 49 2.86 1.46 -1.67
CA LEU A 49 1.76 2.30 -1.17
C LEU A 49 0.47 2.14 -1.99
N TYR A 50 0.58 1.87 -3.28
CA TYR A 50 -0.56 1.53 -4.13
C TYR A 50 -1.13 0.17 -3.78
N ALA A 51 -0.28 -0.84 -3.58
CA ALA A 51 -0.73 -2.16 -3.16
C ALA A 51 -1.47 -2.12 -1.81
N THR A 52 -0.94 -1.40 -0.82
CA THR A 52 -1.60 -1.24 0.49
C THR A 52 -2.93 -0.47 0.39
N LYS A 53 -3.00 0.53 -0.50
CA LYS A 53 -4.25 1.26 -0.80
C LYS A 53 -5.28 0.34 -1.45
N ASP A 54 -4.88 -0.41 -2.47
CA ASP A 54 -5.78 -1.15 -3.34
C ASP A 54 -6.10 -2.56 -2.83
N LEU A 55 -5.44 -3.03 -1.77
CA LEU A 55 -5.65 -4.35 -1.16
C LEU A 55 -7.13 -4.70 -0.93
N LYS A 56 -7.96 -3.72 -0.58
CA LYS A 56 -9.41 -3.89 -0.34
C LYS A 56 -10.25 -4.03 -1.63
N ILE A 57 -9.72 -3.54 -2.76
CA ILE A 57 -10.44 -3.44 -4.04
C ILE A 57 -10.01 -4.56 -4.99
N ILE A 58 -8.80 -5.09 -4.84
CA ILE A 58 -8.31 -6.18 -5.69
C ILE A 58 -9.22 -7.40 -5.49
N PRO A 59 -9.79 -7.95 -6.57
CA PRO A 59 -10.68 -9.10 -6.48
C PRO A 59 -9.90 -10.35 -6.12
N ASP A 60 -10.51 -11.24 -5.33
CA ASP A 60 -9.93 -12.55 -4.99
C ASP A 60 -8.53 -12.42 -4.35
N VAL A 61 -8.43 -11.51 -3.38
CA VAL A 61 -7.26 -11.35 -2.53
C VAL A 61 -7.38 -12.22 -1.29
N ASP A 62 -6.35 -13.03 -1.07
CA ASP A 62 -6.05 -13.59 0.24
C ASP A 62 -5.28 -12.52 1.03
N HIS A 63 -5.97 -11.87 1.97
CA HIS A 63 -5.43 -10.73 2.72
C HIS A 63 -4.23 -11.14 3.57
N ASN A 64 -4.23 -12.35 4.13
CA ASN A 64 -3.12 -12.85 4.95
C ASN A 64 -1.88 -13.08 4.08
N ARG A 65 -2.04 -13.75 2.93
CA ARG A 65 -0.92 -13.96 1.99
C ARG A 65 -0.40 -12.65 1.41
N ALA A 66 -1.30 -11.73 1.09
CA ALA A 66 -0.93 -10.41 0.57
C ALA A 66 -0.12 -9.62 1.60
N VAL A 67 -0.50 -9.64 2.88
CA VAL A 67 0.29 -9.05 3.97
C VAL A 67 1.67 -9.67 4.06
N GLN A 68 1.79 -11.00 4.02
CA GLN A 68 3.10 -11.67 4.05
C GLN A 68 3.98 -11.29 2.86
N ASN A 69 3.39 -11.15 1.67
CA ASN A 69 4.11 -10.73 0.47
C ASN A 69 4.53 -9.25 0.53
N LEU A 70 3.72 -8.39 1.16
CA LEU A 70 4.07 -6.99 1.41
C LEU A 70 5.19 -6.86 2.43
N LEU A 71 5.15 -7.61 3.54
CA LEU A 71 6.22 -7.65 4.54
C LEU A 71 7.56 -8.04 3.91
N ARG A 72 7.55 -9.09 3.07
CA ARG A 72 8.75 -9.53 2.35
C ARG A 72 9.34 -8.43 1.47
N GLN A 73 8.51 -7.75 0.68
CA GLN A 73 8.96 -6.65 -0.17
C GLN A 73 9.47 -5.46 0.63
N LEU A 74 8.85 -5.17 1.78
CA LEU A 74 9.29 -4.11 2.68
C LEU A 74 10.65 -4.40 3.33
N THR A 75 11.04 -5.67 3.48
CA THR A 75 12.39 -6.05 3.93
C THR A 75 13.44 -5.50 2.96
N ASP A 76 13.21 -5.66 1.65
CA ASP A 76 14.13 -5.27 0.58
C ASP A 76 14.19 -3.75 0.35
N VAL A 77 13.22 -2.99 0.86
CA VAL A 77 13.20 -1.53 0.74
C VAL A 77 14.32 -0.90 1.56
N THR A 78 15.26 -0.24 0.91
CA THR A 78 16.38 0.45 1.57
C THR A 78 15.92 1.71 2.31
N ASP A 79 15.08 2.54 1.70
CA ASP A 79 14.67 3.85 2.25
C ASP A 79 13.26 3.84 2.86
N LYS A 80 13.14 3.20 4.02
CA LYS A 80 11.89 3.11 4.79
C LYS A 80 11.42 4.48 5.31
N SER A 81 12.34 5.41 5.56
CA SER A 81 12.03 6.79 5.97
C SER A 81 11.33 7.58 4.86
N LYS A 82 11.79 7.44 3.60
CA LYS A 82 11.11 8.03 2.43
C LYS A 82 9.73 7.41 2.22
N LEU A 83 9.57 6.10 2.43
CA LEU A 83 8.26 5.44 2.38
C LEU A 83 7.26 6.06 3.39
N VAL A 84 7.68 6.28 4.64
CA VAL A 84 6.86 6.93 5.68
C VAL A 84 6.44 8.35 5.26
N LYS A 85 7.39 9.15 4.75
CA LYS A 85 7.09 10.52 4.26
C LYS A 85 6.09 10.52 3.11
N LEU A 86 6.18 9.54 2.21
CA LEU A 86 5.24 9.38 1.10
C LEU A 86 3.86 8.93 1.62
N ALA A 87 3.80 7.99 2.56
CA ALA A 87 2.57 7.47 3.14
C ALA A 87 1.70 8.57 3.79
N LEU A 88 2.31 9.61 4.38
CA LEU A 88 1.58 10.77 4.93
C LEU A 88 0.70 11.48 3.90
N LYS A 89 1.01 11.38 2.60
CA LYS A 89 0.20 11.97 1.52
C LYS A 89 -0.99 11.11 1.10
N TYR A 90 -1.10 9.90 1.63
CA TYR A 90 -2.18 8.95 1.34
C TYR A 90 -3.28 9.00 2.42
N PRO A 91 -4.47 8.43 2.18
CA PRO A 91 -5.56 8.40 3.15
C PRO A 91 -5.19 7.70 4.47
N PRO A 92 -5.87 8.00 5.60
CA PRO A 92 -5.59 7.43 6.92
C PRO A 92 -5.51 5.90 6.94
N ARG A 93 -6.40 5.24 6.19
CA ARG A 93 -6.41 3.78 6.02
C ARG A 93 -5.07 3.22 5.51
N VAL A 94 -4.45 3.89 4.54
CA VAL A 94 -3.17 3.46 3.95
C VAL A 94 -2.03 3.69 4.94
N ARG A 95 -2.06 4.83 5.65
CA ARG A 95 -1.08 5.15 6.70
C ARG A 95 -1.12 4.12 7.82
N ALA A 96 -2.31 3.69 8.23
CA ALA A 96 -2.50 2.67 9.25
C ALA A 96 -1.90 1.32 8.83
N LEU A 97 -2.24 0.83 7.64
CA LEU A 97 -1.72 -0.45 7.14
C LEU A 97 -0.20 -0.41 6.93
N ALA A 98 0.32 0.64 6.29
CA ALA A 98 1.76 0.80 6.08
C ALA A 98 2.52 0.92 7.42
N GLY A 99 1.97 1.67 8.38
CA GLY A 99 2.52 1.79 9.73
C GLY A 99 2.57 0.46 10.47
N SER A 100 1.48 -0.32 10.40
CA SER A 100 1.38 -1.65 11.02
C SER A 100 2.42 -2.62 10.46
N LEU A 101 2.58 -2.68 9.13
CA LEU A 101 3.57 -3.53 8.46
C LEU A 101 5.01 -3.17 8.85
N LEU A 102 5.33 -1.87 8.88
CA LEU A 102 6.66 -1.40 9.27
C LEU A 102 6.93 -1.59 10.76
N GLU A 103 5.92 -1.46 11.64
CA GLU A 103 6.06 -1.77 13.06
C GLU A 103 6.38 -3.26 13.27
N GLN A 104 5.72 -4.15 12.52
CA GLN A 104 6.01 -5.60 12.58
C GLN A 104 7.45 -5.92 12.19
N LEU A 105 8.03 -5.16 11.26
CA LEU A 105 9.44 -5.28 10.86
C LEU A 105 10.42 -4.61 11.84
N GLY A 106 9.95 -4.09 12.98
CA GLY A 106 10.79 -3.49 14.02
C GLY A 106 11.02 -1.98 13.88
N PHE A 107 10.38 -1.31 12.92
CA PHE A 107 10.63 0.10 12.61
C PHE A 107 9.69 1.06 13.37
N LYS A 108 9.42 0.76 14.65
CA LYS A 108 8.45 1.50 15.48
C LYS A 108 8.74 3.00 15.60
N ALA A 109 10.01 3.39 15.67
CA ALA A 109 10.41 4.79 15.83
C ALA A 109 10.04 5.66 14.61
N ILE A 110 10.21 5.16 13.38
CA ILE A 110 9.94 5.94 12.17
C ILE A 110 8.43 6.04 11.87
N VAL A 111 7.65 5.04 12.28
CA VAL A 111 6.20 5.02 12.04
C VAL A 111 5.40 5.84 13.05
N ALA A 112 6.00 6.28 14.16
CA ALA A 112 5.32 7.09 15.17
C ALA A 112 4.64 8.34 14.58
N LEU A 113 5.22 8.94 13.54
CA LEU A 113 4.62 10.06 12.80
C LEU A 113 3.33 9.67 12.07
N LEU A 114 3.25 8.45 11.51
CA LEU A 114 2.03 7.96 10.89
C LEU A 114 0.94 7.76 11.94
N GLY A 115 1.27 7.15 13.07
CA GLY A 115 0.32 6.91 14.16
C GLY A 115 -0.28 8.21 14.69
N LYS A 116 0.55 9.24 14.93
CA LYS A 116 0.10 10.58 15.34
C LYS A 116 -0.82 11.27 14.32
N SER A 117 -0.76 10.88 13.05
CA SER A 117 -1.60 11.46 11.99
C SER A 117 -2.98 10.81 11.89
N LEU A 118 -3.24 9.73 12.63
CA LEU A 118 -4.49 8.99 12.60
C LEU A 118 -5.45 9.48 13.68
N ASN A 119 -6.75 9.38 13.40
CA ASN A 119 -7.78 9.60 14.40
C ASN A 119 -7.96 8.32 15.25
N PRO A 120 -7.78 8.38 16.59
CA PRO A 120 -7.92 7.23 17.49
C PRO A 120 -9.30 6.55 17.44
N LEU A 121 -10.34 7.27 17.04
CA LEU A 121 -11.72 6.76 16.94
C LEU A 121 -12.01 6.08 15.58
N SER A 122 -11.09 6.15 14.63
CA SER A 122 -11.26 5.51 13.32
C SER A 122 -10.76 4.08 13.34
N ALA A 123 -11.54 3.17 12.74
CA ALA A 123 -11.16 1.78 12.53
C ALA A 123 -11.19 1.41 11.05
N TYR A 124 -10.32 0.49 10.63
CA TYR A 124 -10.11 0.15 9.22
C TYR A 124 -10.25 -1.35 8.99
N THR A 125 -11.36 -1.77 8.39
CA THR A 125 -11.62 -3.19 8.09
C THR A 125 -10.85 -3.65 6.86
N TYR A 126 -10.01 -4.66 7.07
CA TYR A 126 -9.23 -5.39 6.08
C TYR A 126 -9.38 -6.92 6.20
N GLY A 127 -9.92 -7.45 7.31
CA GLY A 127 -10.10 -8.90 7.47
C GLY A 127 -8.76 -9.66 7.49
N ILE A 128 -7.72 -9.03 8.05
CA ILE A 128 -6.40 -9.62 8.24
C ILE A 128 -6.39 -10.29 9.60
N SER A 129 -5.91 -11.53 9.68
CA SER A 129 -5.86 -12.25 10.95
C SER A 129 -4.71 -11.76 11.84
N ALA A 130 -4.87 -11.90 13.16
CA ALA A 130 -3.88 -11.48 14.14
C ALA A 130 -2.56 -12.27 13.99
N GLU A 131 -2.62 -13.51 13.50
CA GLU A 131 -1.44 -14.33 13.21
C GLU A 131 -0.63 -13.76 12.04
N ALA A 132 -1.31 -13.19 11.03
CA ALA A 132 -0.66 -12.64 9.86
C ALA A 132 -0.03 -11.25 10.13
N LEU A 133 -0.70 -10.41 10.94
CA LEU A 133 -0.26 -9.05 11.26
C LEU A 133 -0.50 -8.72 12.74
N PRO A 134 0.34 -9.19 13.68
CA PRO A 134 0.08 -9.01 15.12
C PRO A 134 -0.02 -7.55 15.59
N THR A 135 0.58 -6.63 14.83
CA THR A 135 0.56 -5.19 15.09
C THR A 135 -0.75 -4.51 14.69
N HIS A 136 -1.70 -5.22 14.06
CA HIS A 136 -2.93 -4.64 13.52
C HIS A 136 -3.76 -3.83 14.54
N THR A 137 -3.81 -4.30 15.80
CA THR A 137 -4.55 -3.66 16.89
C THR A 137 -4.00 -2.28 17.25
N ASN A 138 -2.68 -2.09 17.22
CA ASN A 138 -2.04 -0.80 17.50
C ASN A 138 -2.43 0.30 16.49
N TRP A 139 -2.94 -0.11 15.32
CA TRP A 139 -3.26 0.76 14.20
C TRP A 139 -4.76 0.82 13.88
N ASN A 140 -5.62 0.34 14.80
CA ASN A 140 -7.06 0.25 14.64
C ASN A 140 -7.49 -0.49 13.36
N ILE A 141 -6.77 -1.55 12.98
CA ILE A 141 -7.10 -2.39 11.83
C ILE A 141 -7.93 -3.58 12.31
N LEU A 142 -9.07 -3.80 11.64
CA LEU A 142 -10.06 -4.83 11.93
C LEU A 142 -10.10 -5.91 10.84
#